data_AF-A0A1W1YNM1-F1
#
_entry.id   AF-A0A1W1YNM1-F1
#
_cell.length_a   1.000
_cell.length_b   1.000
_cell.length_c   1.000
_cell.angle_alpha   90.00
_cell.angle_beta   90.00
_cell.angle_gamma   90.00
#
_symmetry.space_group_name_H-M   'P 1'
#
loop_
_entity.id
_entity.type
_entity.pdbx_description
1 polymer ?
#
loop_
_entity_poly.entity_id
_entity_poly.type
_entity_poly.pdbx_seq_one_letter_code
_entity_poly.pdbx_strand_id
1 'polypeptide(L)'
;MNIVLGNDVLPMSEAFLDAFTVILVVFGVLFIMFVLISLSGKIFSSTASSKKEAPKAEPAAAPAPAVAAAAEEEFSSGTLKLKGCDEKTAAMIMAIVSDNTGIPLSELIFKSITLVEEK
;
A
#
# COMPACT_ATOMS: atom_id res chain seq x y z
N MET A 1 -48.55 5.50 -4.78
CA MET A 1 -47.97 6.34 -5.84
C MET A 1 -46.78 5.56 -6.35
N ASN A 2 -46.88 4.99 -7.55
CA ASN A 2 -45.91 4.01 -8.04
C ASN A 2 -44.93 4.73 -8.96
N ILE A 3 -43.63 4.58 -8.71
CA ILE A 3 -42.56 5.08 -9.57
C ILE A 3 -42.20 3.94 -10.53
N VAL A 4 -42.34 4.19 -11.84
CA VAL A 4 -41.97 3.22 -12.88
C VAL A 4 -40.50 3.43 -13.23
N LEU A 5 -39.65 2.49 -12.82
CA LEU A 5 -38.26 2.37 -13.25
C LEU A 5 -38.10 1.00 -13.92
N GLY A 6 -38.35 0.92 -15.23
CA GLY A 6 -38.31 -0.35 -15.97
C GLY A 6 -39.61 -1.17 -15.91
N ASN A 7 -39.51 -2.46 -16.25
CA ASN A 7 -40.65 -3.36 -16.50
C ASN A 7 -41.29 -3.95 -15.22
N ASP A 8 -40.83 -3.54 -14.03
CA ASP A 8 -41.32 -4.00 -12.74
C ASP A 8 -41.87 -2.84 -11.90
N VAL A 9 -43.09 -3.02 -11.38
CA VAL A 9 -43.77 -2.05 -10.53
C VAL A 9 -43.31 -2.27 -9.09
N LEU A 10 -42.07 -1.89 -8.77
CA LEU A 10 -41.58 -1.99 -7.40
C LEU A 10 -42.32 -0.99 -6.50
N PRO A 11 -42.92 -1.42 -5.37
CA PRO A 11 -43.61 -0.52 -4.49
C PRO A 11 -42.62 0.50 -3.93
N MET A 12 -43.05 1.76 -3.84
CA MET A 12 -42.20 2.88 -3.40
C MET A 12 -41.51 2.60 -2.06
N SER A 13 -42.14 1.81 -1.18
CA SER A 13 -41.55 1.34 0.08
C SER A 13 -40.24 0.56 -0.10
N GLU A 14 -40.14 -0.30 -1.11
CA GLU A 14 -38.94 -1.12 -1.37
C GLU A 14 -37.81 -0.25 -1.92
N ALA A 15 -38.12 0.71 -2.80
CA ALA A 15 -37.13 1.65 -3.31
C ALA A 15 -36.54 2.55 -2.20
N PHE A 16 -37.35 2.96 -1.23
CA PHE A 16 -36.87 3.70 -0.06
C PHE A 16 -36.00 2.83 0.85
N LEU A 17 -36.35 1.56 1.06
CA LEU A 17 -35.54 0.63 1.85
C LEU A 17 -34.19 0.34 1.18
N ASP A 18 -34.20 0.15 -0.14
CA ASP A 18 -32.98 -0.08 -0.92
C ASP A 18 -32.06 1.15 -0.90
N ALA A 19 -32.60 2.34 -1.15
CA ALA A 19 -31.84 3.59 -1.07
C ALA A 19 -31.24 3.82 0.33
N PHE A 20 -32.00 3.52 1.40
CA PHE A 20 -31.51 3.63 2.77
C PHE A 20 -30.41 2.61 3.07
N THR A 21 -30.53 1.39 2.55
CA THR A 21 -29.53 0.32 2.70
C THR A 21 -28.23 0.72 2.03
N VAL A 22 -28.28 1.25 0.81
CA VAL A 22 -27.10 1.73 0.10
C VAL A 22 -26.43 2.89 0.85
N ILE A 23 -27.21 3.85 1.37
CA ILE A 23 -26.68 4.92 2.22
C ILE A 23 -25.94 4.33 3.43
N LEU A 24 -26.56 3.40 4.16
CA LEU A 24 -25.96 2.81 5.35
C LEU A 24 -24.69 2.02 5.05
N VAL A 25 -24.67 1.27 3.95
CA VAL A 25 -23.47 0.51 3.53
C VAL A 25 -22.31 1.45 3.21
N VAL A 26 -22.56 2.53 2.46
CA VAL A 26 -21.53 3.52 2.12
C VAL A 26 -20.99 4.20 3.38
N PHE A 27 -21.88 4.66 4.26
CA PHE A 27 -21.48 5.26 5.55
C PHE A 27 -20.75 4.24 6.44
N GLY A 28 -21.18 2.99 6.46
CA GLY A 28 -20.54 1.91 7.22
C GLY A 28 -19.09 1.68 6.77
N VAL A 29 -18.84 1.61 5.47
CA VAL A 29 -17.48 1.45 4.92
C VAL A 29 -16.60 2.66 5.26
N LEU A 30 -17.12 3.88 5.10
CA LEU A 30 -16.39 5.10 5.46
C LEU A 30 -16.09 5.17 6.97
N PHE A 31 -17.06 4.78 7.81
CA PHE A 31 -16.89 4.75 9.26
C PHE A 31 -15.85 3.72 9.69
N ILE A 32 -15.88 2.51 9.14
CA ILE A 32 -14.88 1.47 9.39
C ILE A 32 -13.49 2.00 9.03
N MET A 33 -13.32 2.60 7.85
CA MET A 33 -12.04 3.18 7.44
C MET A 33 -11.57 4.30 8.38
N PHE A 34 -12.47 5.19 8.79
CA PHE A 34 -12.19 6.26 9.76
C PHE A 34 -11.76 5.71 11.13
N VAL A 35 -12.43 4.67 11.62
CA VAL A 35 -12.09 4.02 12.90
C VAL A 35 -10.72 3.36 12.84
N LEU A 36 -10.39 2.66 11.75
CA LEU A 36 -9.08 2.03 11.56
C LEU A 36 -7.96 3.07 11.62
N ILE A 37 -8.12 4.20 10.92
CA ILE A 37 -7.17 5.31 10.91
C ILE A 37 -7.08 5.97 12.30
N SER A 38 -8.22 6.19 12.97
CA SER A 38 -8.28 6.81 14.30
C SER A 38 -7.65 5.94 15.38
N LEU A 39 -7.77 4.61 15.27
CA LEU A 39 -7.09 3.67 16.16
C LEU A 39 -5.58 3.76 15.97
N SER A 40 -5.08 3.67 14.74
CA SER A 40 -3.65 3.86 14.45
C SER A 40 -3.14 5.23 14.91
N GLY A 41 -3.94 6.29 14.74
CA GLY A 41 -3.65 7.65 15.21
C GLY A 41 -3.60 7.77 16.74
N LYS A 42 -4.52 7.15 17.47
CA LYS A 42 -4.52 7.14 18.96
C LYS A 42 -3.35 6.36 19.54
N ILE A 43 -2.96 5.23 18.93
CA ILE A 43 -1.80 4.45 19.39
C ILE A 43 -0.51 5.26 19.16
N PHE A 44 -0.39 5.93 18.01
CA PHE A 44 0.77 6.78 17.70
C PHE A 44 0.82 8.07 18.55
N SER A 45 -0.32 8.73 18.81
CA SER A 45 -0.37 9.93 19.66
C SER A 45 -0.13 9.63 21.13
N SER A 46 -0.50 8.43 21.60
CA SER A 46 -0.19 7.98 22.97
C SER A 46 1.31 7.71 23.17
N THR A 47 2.05 7.38 22.11
CA THR A 47 3.53 7.26 22.14
C THR A 47 4.24 8.60 21.89
N ALA A 48 3.63 9.55 21.17
CA ALA A 48 4.25 10.84 20.84
C ALA A 48 4.15 11.93 21.92
N SER A 49 3.46 11.68 23.05
CA SER A 49 3.32 12.66 24.14
C SER A 49 4.61 12.92 24.95
N SER A 50 5.76 12.35 24.57
CA SER A 50 7.06 12.63 25.21
C SER A 50 8.03 13.47 24.38
N LYS A 51 7.61 14.11 23.28
CA LYS A 51 8.46 15.16 22.67
C LYS A 51 7.67 16.35 22.16
N LYS A 52 7.46 17.26 23.11
CA LYS A 52 7.23 18.69 22.93
C LYS A 52 8.22 19.28 21.90
N GLU A 53 7.67 19.92 20.87
CA GLU A 53 8.00 21.25 20.29
C GLU A 53 7.77 21.30 18.78
N ALA A 54 6.67 21.94 18.38
CA ALA A 54 6.65 22.82 17.20
C ALA A 54 7.29 24.18 17.61
N PRO A 55 7.44 25.20 16.73
CA PRO A 55 7.20 25.30 15.28
C PRO A 55 8.32 26.06 14.51
N LYS A 56 8.42 25.96 13.16
CA LYS A 56 8.77 27.15 12.34
C LYS A 56 8.44 27.02 10.85
N ALA A 57 7.93 28.15 10.36
CA ALA A 57 7.52 28.56 9.02
C ALA A 57 8.46 28.23 7.83
N GLU A 58 7.81 28.08 6.67
CA GLU A 58 8.21 28.43 5.28
C GLU A 58 9.08 29.71 5.14
N PRO A 59 9.70 30.04 3.97
CA PRO A 59 9.57 29.45 2.62
C PRO A 59 10.90 29.33 1.80
N ALA A 60 10.75 28.84 0.55
CA ALA A 60 11.60 29.08 -0.63
C ALA A 60 12.90 28.27 -0.81
N ALA A 61 12.93 27.46 -1.87
CA ALA A 61 13.73 27.70 -3.08
C ALA A 61 13.75 26.44 -3.95
N ALA A 62 13.12 26.50 -5.12
CA ALA A 62 13.48 25.64 -6.23
C ALA A 62 14.79 26.15 -6.85
N PRO A 63 15.69 25.25 -7.24
CA PRO A 63 16.23 25.35 -8.58
C PRO A 63 16.15 24.00 -9.32
N ALA A 64 15.81 24.09 -10.60
CA ALA A 64 15.80 23.02 -11.58
C ALA A 64 17.24 22.70 -12.09
N PRO A 65 17.41 21.82 -13.09
CA PRO A 65 18.02 20.50 -13.00
C PRO A 65 19.50 20.46 -13.46
N ALA A 66 20.28 19.51 -12.96
CA ALA A 66 21.63 19.21 -13.48
C ALA A 66 21.90 17.69 -13.52
N VAL A 67 21.73 17.16 -14.73
CA VAL A 67 22.61 16.24 -15.47
C VAL A 67 23.38 15.15 -14.70
N ALA A 68 22.99 13.91 -15.01
CA ALA A 68 23.78 12.69 -15.22
C ALA A 68 25.00 12.41 -14.31
N ALA A 69 24.81 11.43 -13.43
CA ALA A 69 25.85 10.46 -13.09
C ALA A 69 25.26 9.07 -13.35
N ALA A 70 25.67 8.45 -14.46
CA ALA A 70 25.55 7.03 -14.67
C ALA A 70 26.67 6.32 -13.91
N ALA A 71 26.38 5.11 -13.46
CA ALA A 71 27.28 4.09 -12.90
C ALA A 71 27.79 4.34 -11.48
N GLU A 72 27.04 3.80 -10.52
CA GLU A 72 27.53 2.86 -9.51
C GLU A 72 26.28 2.27 -8.85
N GLU A 73 25.68 1.28 -9.52
CA GLU A 73 24.62 0.49 -8.92
C GLU A 73 25.27 -0.45 -7.89
N GLU A 74 25.52 0.08 -6.68
CA GLU A 74 25.79 -0.72 -5.48
C GLU A 74 24.53 -1.54 -5.12
N PHE A 75 24.22 -2.55 -5.92
CA PHE A 75 23.18 -3.51 -5.60
C PHE A 75 23.77 -4.71 -4.87
N SER A 76 23.98 -4.54 -3.56
CA SER A 76 23.93 -5.62 -2.56
C SER A 76 24.01 -5.06 -1.12
N SER A 77 23.17 -4.10 -0.74
CA SER A 77 23.14 -3.58 0.65
C SER A 77 21.99 -4.14 1.52
N GLY A 78 21.39 -5.25 1.12
CA GLY A 78 20.36 -5.95 1.91
C GLY A 78 20.86 -7.25 2.53
N THR A 79 20.54 -7.49 3.81
CA THR A 79 20.71 -8.80 4.45
C THR A 79 19.73 -9.82 3.83
N LEU A 80 20.15 -10.48 2.74
CA LEU A 80 19.45 -11.60 2.13
C LEU A 80 19.69 -12.87 2.96
N LYS A 81 18.62 -13.55 3.40
CA LYS A 81 18.75 -14.85 4.07
C LYS A 81 18.60 -15.99 3.07
N LEU A 82 19.71 -16.65 2.77
CA LEU A 82 19.74 -17.88 1.97
C LEU A 82 19.65 -19.10 2.87
N LYS A 83 18.72 -20.01 2.57
CA LYS A 83 18.54 -21.29 3.26
C LYS A 83 18.62 -22.42 2.25
N GLY A 84 19.77 -23.09 2.20
CA GLY A 84 20.01 -24.21 1.28
C GLY A 84 20.09 -23.82 -0.20
N CYS A 85 20.32 -22.53 -0.50
CA CYS A 85 20.44 -22.00 -1.85
C CYS A 85 21.77 -21.23 -1.94
N ASP A 86 22.53 -21.42 -3.02
CA ASP A 86 23.78 -20.70 -3.25
C ASP A 86 23.55 -19.28 -3.79
N GLU A 87 24.55 -18.42 -3.67
CA GLU A 87 24.46 -17.02 -4.11
C GLU A 87 24.19 -16.88 -5.61
N LYS A 88 24.69 -17.80 -6.45
CA LYS A 88 24.50 -17.75 -7.90
C LYS A 88 23.07 -18.12 -8.28
N THR A 89 22.51 -19.15 -7.66
CA THR A 89 21.11 -19.55 -7.82
C THR A 89 20.19 -18.45 -7.30
N ALA A 90 20.54 -17.83 -6.17
CA ALA A 90 19.83 -16.67 -5.66
C ALA A 90 19.80 -15.51 -6.67
N ALA A 91 20.95 -15.12 -7.22
CA ALA A 91 21.04 -14.06 -8.24
C ALA A 91 20.20 -14.37 -9.49
N MET A 92 20.17 -15.62 -9.92
CA MET A 92 19.34 -16.07 -11.04
C MET A 92 17.85 -15.92 -10.72
N ILE A 93 17.42 -16.31 -9.52
CA ILE A 93 16.04 -16.10 -9.05
C ILE A 93 15.71 -14.60 -9.04
N MET A 94 16.63 -13.75 -8.58
CA MET A 94 16.41 -12.30 -8.54
C MET A 94 16.16 -11.72 -9.94
N ALA A 95 16.97 -12.12 -10.92
CA ALA A 95 16.85 -11.68 -12.30
C ALA A 95 15.52 -12.13 -12.95
N ILE A 96 15.13 -13.39 -12.74
CA ILE A 96 13.87 -13.92 -13.28
C ILE A 96 12.67 -13.18 -12.68
N VAL A 97 12.67 -12.96 -11.37
CA VAL A 97 11.55 -12.29 -10.70
C VAL A 97 11.48 -10.81 -11.08
N SER A 98 12.62 -10.11 -11.24
CA SER A 98 12.61 -8.72 -11.75
C SER A 98 12.03 -8.64 -13.16
N ASP A 99 12.37 -9.59 -14.04
CA ASP A 99 11.86 -9.62 -15.41
C ASP A 99 10.35 -9.92 -15.47
N ASN A 100 9.88 -10.91 -14.69
CA ASN A 100 8.47 -11.28 -14.65
C ASN A 100 7.58 -10.21 -13.99
N THR A 101 8.11 -9.47 -13.02
CA THR A 101 7.36 -8.41 -12.31
C THR A 101 7.49 -7.04 -12.98
N GLY A 102 8.49 -6.86 -13.85
CA GLY A 102 8.84 -5.57 -14.44
C GLY A 102 9.40 -4.55 -13.44
N ILE A 103 9.70 -4.97 -12.20
CA ILE A 103 10.28 -4.13 -11.16
C ILE A 103 11.81 -4.21 -11.29
N PRO A 104 12.52 -3.08 -11.45
CA PRO A 104 13.98 -3.11 -11.56
C PRO A 104 14.61 -3.67 -10.28
N LEU A 105 15.77 -4.31 -10.42
CA LEU A 105 16.51 -4.93 -9.30
C LEU A 105 16.80 -3.93 -8.16
N SER A 106 16.81 -2.63 -8.48
CA SER A 106 17.01 -1.53 -7.55
C SER A 106 15.92 -1.35 -6.50
N GLU A 107 14.68 -1.69 -6.85
CA GLU A 107 13.49 -1.53 -6.01
C GLU A 107 12.99 -2.88 -5.47
N LEU A 108 13.55 -3.98 -6.00
CA LEU A 108 13.14 -5.34 -5.68
C LEU A 108 13.88 -5.87 -4.43
N ILE A 109 13.15 -6.05 -3.32
CA ILE A 109 13.73 -6.53 -2.04
C ILE A 109 13.38 -8.00 -1.79
N PHE A 110 14.39 -8.86 -1.81
CA PHE A 110 14.25 -10.26 -1.38
C PHE A 110 14.53 -10.42 0.11
N LYS A 111 13.54 -10.89 0.88
CA LYS A 111 13.69 -11.11 2.34
C LYS A 111 14.40 -12.45 2.64
N SER A 112 14.06 -13.50 1.92
CA SER A 112 14.68 -14.83 2.08
C SER A 112 14.44 -15.72 0.87
N ILE A 113 15.40 -16.58 0.55
CA ILE A 113 15.29 -17.62 -0.47
C ILE A 113 15.55 -18.97 0.21
N THR A 114 14.62 -19.92 0.09
CA THR A 114 14.70 -21.23 0.74
C THR A 114 14.49 -22.32 -0.31
N LEU A 115 15.35 -23.34 -0.31
CA LEU A 115 15.15 -24.55 -1.10
C LEU A 115 14.02 -25.38 -0.47
N VAL A 116 13.00 -25.70 -1.27
CA VAL A 116 11.90 -26.57 -0.84
C VAL A 116 12.27 -28.00 -1.20
N GLU A 117 12.44 -28.86 -0.21
CA GLU A 117 12.55 -30.31 -0.44
C GLU A 117 11.13 -30.86 -0.54
N GLU A 118 10.72 -31.28 -1.75
CA GLU A 118 9.49 -32.05 -1.91
C GLU A 118 9.64 -33.40 -1.20
N LYS A 119 8.60 -33.77 -0.44
CA LYS A 119 8.52 -35.00 0.35
C LYS A 119 7.63 -36.02 -0.33
#